data_AF-A0A349J3M8-F1
#
_entry.id   AF-A0A349J3M8-F1
#
_cell.length_a   1.000
_cell.length_b   1.000
_cell.length_c   1.000
_cell.angle_alpha   90.00
_cell.angle_beta   90.00
_cell.angle_gamma   90.00
#
_symmetry.space_group_name_H-M   'P 1'
#
loop_
_entity.id
_entity.type
_entity.pdbx_description
1 polymer ?
#
loop_
_entity_poly.entity_id
_entity_poly.type
_entity_poly.pdbx_seq_one_letter_code
_entity_poly.pdbx_strand_id
1 'polypeptide(L)' 'MPKPVRRILVTNDDGIDAPGLVSAVKIAKALSDDVWIFAPAEEMSGASHSLSLSKPMRVVEIEPKRYAVTGTP' A
#
# COMPACT_ATOMS: atom_id res chain seq x y z
N MET A 1 2.53 6.15 26.07
CA MET A 1 1.09 6.44 25.95
C MET A 1 0.51 5.55 24.86
N PRO A 2 -0.73 5.04 25.00
CA PRO A 2 -1.36 4.30 23.91
C PRO A 2 -1.51 5.20 22.69
N LYS A 3 -1.22 4.65 21.51
CA LYS A 3 -1.36 5.39 20.25
C LYS A 3 -2.86 5.63 19.96
N PRO A 4 -3.21 6.77 19.33
CA PRO A 4 -4.59 7.23 19.22
C PRO A 4 -5.45 6.38 18.28
N VAL A 5 -4.84 5.63 17.35
CA VAL A 5 -5.57 4.89 16.31
C VAL A 5 -5.33 3.39 16.45
N ARG A 6 -6.42 2.60 16.40
CA ARG A 6 -6.35 1.14 16.54
C ARG A 6 -5.71 0.43 15.35
N ARG A 7 -6.09 0.76 14.11
CA ARG A 7 -5.58 0.16 12.87
C ARG A 7 -5.53 1.19 11.75
N ILE A 8 -4.47 1.16 10.95
CA ILE A 8 -4.30 2.02 9.77
C ILE A 8 -3.94 1.15 8.56
N LEU A 9 -4.62 1.37 7.44
CA LEU A 9 -4.22 0.88 6.13
C LEU A 9 -3.60 2.03 5.34
N VAL A 10 -2.42 1.82 4.76
CA VAL A 10 -1.72 2.79 3.92
C VAL A 10 -1.57 2.22 2.51
N THR A 11 -1.91 3.02 1.51
CA THR A 11 -1.86 2.68 0.08
C THR A 11 -1.57 3.92 -0.76
N ASN A 12 -1.21 3.73 -2.03
CA ASN A 12 -1.00 4.76 -3.04
C ASN A 12 -1.13 4.16 -4.45
N ASP A 13 -0.99 5.02 -5.46
CA ASP A 13 -0.94 4.72 -6.89
C ASP A 13 0.49 4.66 -7.46
N ASP A 14 1.44 5.39 -6.86
CA ASP A 14 2.85 5.43 -7.31
C ASP A 14 3.64 4.12 -7.04
N GLY A 15 3.07 3.21 -6.25
CA GLY A 15 3.67 1.89 -5.94
C GLY A 15 4.35 1.76 -4.57
N ILE A 16 4.72 0.52 -4.24
CA ILE A 16 5.10 0.05 -2.90
C ILE A 16 6.43 0.62 -2.38
N ASP A 17 7.28 1.11 -3.27
CA ASP A 17 8.58 1.71 -2.95
C ASP A 17 8.58 3.24 -3.16
N ALA A 18 7.41 3.83 -3.42
CA ALA A 18 7.29 5.26 -3.63
C ALA A 18 7.73 6.06 -2.37
N PRO A 19 8.53 7.12 -2.53
CA PRO A 19 8.98 7.94 -1.39
C PRO A 19 7.83 8.53 -0.56
N GLY A 20 6.71 8.85 -1.22
CA GLY A 20 5.48 9.33 -0.58
C GLY A 20 4.86 8.28 0.33
N LEU A 21 4.76 7.04 -0.14
CA LEU A 21 4.25 5.92 0.65
C LEU A 21 5.13 5.65 1.87
N VAL A 22 6.45 5.63 1.69
CA VAL A 22 7.41 5.46 2.80
C VAL A 22 7.21 6.53 3.87
N SER A 23 6.96 7.78 3.46
CA SER A 23 6.70 8.89 4.36
C SER A 23 5.37 8.74 5.10
N ALA A 24 4.31 8.35 4.40
CA ALA A 24 2.99 8.07 4.98
C ALA A 24 3.05 6.92 6.00
N VAL A 25 3.79 5.85 5.72
CA VAL A 25 3.98 4.71 6.62
C VAL A 25 4.69 5.14 7.90
N LYS A 26 5.70 6.03 7.83
CA LYS A 26 6.37 6.57 9.01
C LYS A 26 5.39 7.33 9.92
N ILE A 27 4.51 8.15 9.33
CA ILE A 27 3.49 8.89 10.07
C ILE A 27 2.45 7.92 10.66
N ALA A 28 1.96 6.96 9.88
CA ALA A 28 1.00 5.97 10.35
C ALA A 28 1.55 5.15 11.54
N LYS A 29 2.83 4.75 11.49
CA LYS A 29 3.51 4.05 12.58
C LYS A 29 3.69 4.92 13.82
N ALA A 30 3.65 6.26 13.73
CA ALA A 30 3.59 7.12 14.91
C ALA A 30 2.19 7.12 15.57
N LEU A 31 1.14 6.86 14.78
CA LEU A 31 -0.27 6.97 15.19
C LEU A 31 -0.96 5.64 15.52
N SER A 32 -0.41 4.50 15.07
CA SER A 32 -0.89 3.16 15.38
C SER A 32 0.25 2.13 15.51
N ASP A 33 0.00 1.06 16.26
CA ASP A 33 0.86 -0.14 16.30
C ASP A 33 0.41 -1.21 15.29
N ASP A 34 -0.78 -1.05 14.68
CA ASP A 34 -1.34 -1.97 13.70
C ASP A 34 -1.47 -1.28 12.33
N VAL A 35 -0.33 -1.18 11.63
CA VAL A 35 -0.24 -0.59 10.30
C VAL A 35 -0.11 -1.67 9.24
N TRP A 36 -0.99 -1.61 8.23
CA TRP A 36 -1.00 -2.48 7.06
C TRP A 36 -0.70 -1.68 5.82
N ILE A 37 0.07 -2.25 4.90
CA ILE A 37 0.54 -1.59 3.68
C ILE A 37 0.15 -2.46 2.49
N PHE A 38 -0.62 -1.90 1.58
CA PHE A 38 -0.95 -2.50 0.29
C PHE A 38 -0.74 -1.46 -0.79
N ALA A 39 0.08 -1.74 -1.80
CA ALA A 39 0.31 -0.81 -2.91
C ALA A 39 0.69 -1.57 -4.19
N PRO A 40 0.58 -0.95 -5.37
CA PRO A 40 1.06 -1.53 -6.62
C PRO A 40 2.54 -1.95 -6.54
N ALA A 41 2.89 -3.06 -7.20
CA ALA A 41 4.29 -3.51 -7.27
C ALA A 41 5.19 -2.55 -8.07
N GLU A 42 4.63 -1.85 -9.05
CA GLU A 42 5.31 -0.88 -9.91
C GLU A 42 4.46 0.38 -10.03
N GLU A 43 5.08 1.48 -10.45
CA GLU A 43 4.44 2.78 -10.74
C GLU A 43 3.30 2.60 -11.75
N MET A 44 2.07 2.97 -11.36
CA MET A 44 0.88 2.83 -12.22
C MET A 44 0.47 4.16 -12.88
N SER A 45 1.27 5.23 -12.80
CA SER A 45 1.00 6.47 -13.53
C SER A 45 0.88 6.22 -15.04
N GLY A 46 -0.34 6.40 -15.54
CA GLY A 46 -0.71 6.18 -16.95
C GLY A 46 -1.57 4.94 -17.21
N ALA A 47 -1.71 4.04 -16.24
CA ALA A 47 -2.80 3.08 -16.26
C ALA A 47 -4.07 3.82 -15.82
N SER A 48 -4.90 4.19 -16.81
CA SER A 48 -6.27 4.68 -16.61
C SER A 48 -7.02 3.90 -15.51
N HIS A 49 -8.10 4.48 -14.95
CA HIS A 49 -9.08 3.91 -14.01
C HIS A 49 -9.71 2.58 -14.52
N SER A 50 -8.90 1.59 -14.85
CA SER A 50 -9.30 0.30 -15.41
C SER A 50 -9.14 -0.71 -14.31
N LEU A 51 -10.25 -1.18 -13.72
CA LEU A 51 -10.21 -2.46 -13.00
C LEU A 51 -9.62 -3.50 -13.95
N SER A 52 -8.56 -4.19 -13.52
CA SER A 52 -7.99 -5.30 -14.28
C SER A 52 -8.96 -6.50 -14.27
N LEU A 53 -10.02 -6.44 -15.08
CA LEU A 53 -11.01 -7.52 -15.24
C LEU A 53 -10.50 -8.67 -16.12
N SER A 54 -9.35 -8.50 -16.79
CA SER A 54 -8.81 -9.44 -17.77
C SER A 54 -7.59 -10.23 -17.29
N LYS A 55 -6.99 -9.88 -16.14
CA LYS A 55 -5.82 -10.57 -15.58
C LYS A 55 -6.02 -10.82 -14.09
N PRO A 56 -5.64 -11.99 -13.56
CA PRO A 56 -5.72 -12.26 -12.14
C PRO A 56 -4.81 -11.31 -11.36
N MET A 57 -5.37 -10.61 -10.38
CA MET A 57 -4.58 -9.84 -9.41
C MET A 57 -3.79 -10.81 -8.54
N ARG A 58 -2.50 -10.55 -8.34
CA ARG A 58 -1.67 -11.29 -7.38
C ARG A 58 -1.25 -10.38 -6.27
N VAL A 59 -1.38 -10.85 -5.04
CA VAL A 59 -0.85 -10.23 -3.85
C VAL A 59 0.45 -10.93 -3.50
N VAL A 60 1.52 -10.16 -3.35
CA VAL A 60 2.85 -10.63 -2.97
C VAL A 60 3.17 -10.04 -1.61
N GLU A 61 3.39 -10.89 -0.61
CA GLU A 61 3.91 -10.45 0.69
C GLU A 61 5.39 -10.14 0.54
N ILE A 62 5.78 -8.89 0.79
CA ILE A 62 7.18 -8.45 0.78
C ILE A 62 7.75 -8.62 2.20
N GLU A 63 6.99 -8.19 3.21
CA GLU A 63 7.31 -8.25 4.63
C GLU A 63 6.01 -8.41 5.43
N PRO A 64 6.06 -8.77 6.72
CA PRO A 64 4.87 -8.82 7.55
C PRO A 64 4.07 -7.51 7.50
N LYS A 65 2.79 -7.61 7.12
CA LYS A 65 1.86 -6.46 6.93
C LYS A 65 2.24 -5.51 5.78
N ARG A 66 3.11 -5.93 4.87
CA ARG A 66 3.52 -5.17 3.68
C ARG A 66 3.37 -6.02 2.43
N TYR A 67 2.40 -5.65 1.60
CA TYR A 67 2.00 -6.40 0.42
C TYR A 67 2.09 -5.53 -0.83
N ALA A 68 2.72 -6.06 -1.87
CA ALA A 68 2.61 -5.53 -3.22
C ALA A 68 1.47 -6.22 -3.96
N VAL A 69 0.75 -5.46 -4.77
CA VAL A 69 -0.35 -5.95 -5.59
C VAL A 69 0.05 -5.79 -7.05
N THR A 70 -0.07 -6.86 -7.83
CA THR A 70 0.10 -6.83 -9.28
C THR A 70 -1.25 -6.57 -9.94
N GLY A 71 -1.28 -5.66 -10.91
CA GLY A 71 -2.50 -5.11 -11.51
C GLY A 71 -2.72 -3.65 -11.13
N THR A 72 -3.68 -3.00 -11.77
CA THR A 72 -4.17 -1.66 -11.41
C THR A 72 -4.93 -1.71 -10.07
N PRO A 73 -4.91 -0.61 -9.29
CA PRO A 73 -5.83 -0.42 -8.17
C PRO A 73 -7.30 -0.64 -8.56
#